data_AF-X0U0R2-F1
#
_entry.id   AF-X0U0R2-F1
#
_cell.length_a   1.000
_cell.length_b   1.000
_cell.length_c   1.000
_cell.angle_alpha   90.00
_cell.angle_beta   90.00
_cell.angle_gamma   90.00
#
_symmetry.space_group_name_H-M   'P 1'
#
loop_
_entity.id
_entity.type
_entity.pdbx_description
1 polymer ?
#
loop_
_entity_poly.entity_id
_entity_poly.type
_entity_poly.pdbx_seq_one_letter_code
_entity_poly.pdbx_strand_id
1 'polypeptide(L)'
;MKKKISLVATGDSLITLRQSVHSEPEFLEMVKLIRSADIAFTNHEMLLHDYEDWIWPSAESGGTYTRAPPYIIDELKWMGYDIFSTANNHSLDYLYGGLFSTRDHLDAAEVLHSGTGKDLAEARAPAYKEYPQGRVALISASSSYASFGRAGDARRDLQGRPGLNPLRVETWWTVKEETLETIKGLEEALGIPELVQPEDAHLFLRQKFVVGDDVGMHTKPHKGDMEGNLESIRDAAKLADWVLFSLHAHEGLPHDREQPAEFIETFAREAIDAGAHAFIGHGHHAMRGIEIRDGKPIFYSLGDFIFQNETVYKMPADFYERYKLDPYKGTVSDAYDTR
;
A
#
# COMPACT_ATOMS: atom_id res chain seq x y z
N MET A 1 1.55 -33.96 12.47
CA MET A 1 0.50 -33.66 11.47
C MET A 1 0.89 -32.39 10.74
N LYS A 2 0.65 -32.27 9.42
CA LYS A 2 0.82 -30.98 8.72
C LYS A 2 -0.20 -30.00 9.30
N LYS A 3 0.24 -28.83 9.79
CA LYS A 3 -0.66 -27.74 10.20
C LYS A 3 -1.49 -27.30 8.99
N LYS A 4 -2.72 -26.86 9.22
CA LYS A 4 -3.61 -26.29 8.21
C LYS A 4 -4.25 -25.03 8.79
N ILE A 5 -4.46 -24.04 7.93
CA ILE A 5 -5.17 -22.80 8.24
C ILE A 5 -6.03 -22.43 7.04
N SER A 6 -7.21 -21.87 7.28
CA SER A 6 -8.03 -21.20 6.28
C SER A 6 -7.89 -19.69 6.42
N LEU A 7 -7.74 -19.00 5.29
CA LEU A 7 -7.61 -17.54 5.20
C LEU A 7 -8.73 -17.02 4.30
N VAL A 8 -9.42 -15.98 4.76
CA VAL A 8 -10.16 -15.06 3.89
C VAL A 8 -9.34 -13.78 3.75
N ALA A 9 -9.16 -13.31 2.53
CA ALA A 9 -8.46 -12.05 2.27
C ALA A 9 -9.31 -11.18 1.36
N THR A 10 -9.36 -9.89 1.69
CA THR A 10 -10.00 -8.86 0.86
C THR A 10 -9.02 -7.73 0.58
N GLY A 11 -9.31 -6.93 -0.45
CA GLY A 11 -8.49 -5.79 -0.79
C GLY A 11 -8.83 -4.56 0.06
N ASP A 12 -9.09 -3.44 -0.60
CA ASP A 12 -9.08 -2.12 0.02
C ASP A 12 -10.35 -1.88 0.84
N SER A 13 -10.18 -1.67 2.16
CA SER A 13 -11.24 -1.28 3.09
C SER A 13 -11.11 0.19 3.43
N LEU A 14 -11.81 1.02 2.65
CA LEU A 14 -12.02 2.44 2.95
C LEU A 14 -13.37 2.59 3.63
N ILE A 15 -13.46 2.26 4.92
CA ILE A 15 -14.72 2.22 5.67
C ILE A 15 -14.73 3.33 6.72
N THR A 16 -15.81 4.10 6.75
CA THR A 16 -16.04 5.23 7.67
C THR A 16 -17.36 5.13 8.41
N LEU A 17 -18.29 4.32 7.90
CA LEU A 17 -19.65 4.16 8.41
C LEU A 17 -19.80 2.85 9.16
N ARG A 18 -20.72 2.85 10.14
CA ARG A 18 -21.12 1.65 10.88
C ARG A 18 -21.65 0.58 9.91
N GLN A 19 -21.16 -0.64 10.02
CA GLN A 19 -21.51 -1.74 9.13
C GLN A 19 -22.54 -2.70 9.78
N SER A 20 -22.51 -2.84 11.09
CA SER A 20 -23.39 -3.73 11.86
C SER A 20 -24.87 -3.32 11.86
N VAL A 21 -25.22 -2.21 11.22
CA VAL A 21 -26.62 -1.75 11.03
C VAL A 21 -27.29 -2.43 9.84
N HIS A 22 -26.51 -2.99 8.92
CA HIS A 22 -26.99 -3.67 7.73
C HIS A 22 -27.51 -5.07 8.09
N SER A 23 -28.62 -5.45 7.47
CA SER A 23 -29.34 -6.71 7.75
C SER A 23 -29.76 -7.46 6.48
N GLU A 24 -29.32 -6.96 5.32
CA GLU A 24 -29.52 -7.54 4.01
C GLU A 24 -28.93 -8.97 3.99
N PRO A 25 -29.71 -10.00 3.57
CA PRO A 25 -29.28 -11.39 3.63
C PRO A 25 -27.95 -11.66 2.92
N GLU A 26 -27.73 -11.05 1.75
CA GLU A 26 -26.53 -11.21 0.93
C GLU A 26 -25.28 -10.64 1.64
N PHE A 27 -25.43 -9.48 2.28
CA PHE A 27 -24.36 -8.88 3.08
C PHE A 27 -24.01 -9.75 4.29
N LEU A 28 -25.02 -10.27 4.99
CA LEU A 28 -24.79 -11.17 6.12
C LEU A 28 -24.20 -12.51 5.71
N GLU A 29 -24.46 -12.99 4.49
CA GLU A 29 -23.81 -14.19 3.92
C GLU A 29 -22.32 -13.95 3.65
N MET A 30 -21.95 -12.80 3.08
CA MET A 30 -20.56 -12.38 2.93
C MET A 30 -19.86 -12.30 4.30
N VAL A 31 -20.49 -11.70 5.31
CA VAL A 31 -19.95 -11.64 6.67
C VAL A 31 -19.77 -13.05 7.27
N LYS A 32 -20.72 -13.96 7.05
CA LYS A 32 -20.58 -15.37 7.48
C LYS A 32 -19.40 -16.06 6.80
N LEU A 33 -19.14 -15.78 5.53
CA LEU A 33 -17.99 -16.32 4.80
C LEU A 33 -16.67 -15.84 5.44
N ILE A 34 -16.54 -14.55 5.72
CA ILE A 34 -15.37 -13.98 6.41
C ILE A 34 -15.15 -14.66 7.76
N ARG A 35 -16.19 -14.76 8.58
CA ARG A 35 -16.14 -15.41 9.91
C ARG A 35 -15.92 -16.92 9.89
N SER A 36 -16.04 -17.57 8.73
CA SER A 36 -15.86 -19.02 8.60
C SER A 36 -14.39 -19.45 8.52
N ALA A 37 -13.49 -18.49 8.26
CA ALA A 37 -12.05 -18.74 8.19
C ALA A 37 -11.39 -18.71 9.58
N ASP A 38 -10.22 -19.32 9.69
CA ASP A 38 -9.41 -19.30 10.90
C ASP A 38 -8.80 -17.90 11.14
N ILE A 39 -8.50 -17.18 10.05
CA ILE A 39 -7.99 -15.80 10.03
C ILE A 39 -8.58 -15.02 8.86
N ALA A 40 -8.71 -13.70 9.01
CA ALA A 40 -9.19 -12.83 7.94
C ALA A 40 -8.39 -11.52 7.80
N PHE A 41 -7.89 -11.29 6.58
CA PHE A 41 -7.08 -10.13 6.20
C PHE A 41 -7.89 -9.10 5.40
N THR A 42 -7.63 -7.81 5.66
CA THR A 42 -7.97 -6.72 4.74
C THR A 42 -6.89 -5.64 4.72
N ASN A 43 -6.78 -4.88 3.63
CA ASN A 43 -6.03 -3.63 3.64
C ASN A 43 -6.82 -2.55 4.37
N HIS A 44 -6.31 -2.07 5.51
CA HIS A 44 -6.92 -0.98 6.26
C HIS A 44 -6.41 0.36 5.72
N GLU A 45 -7.17 0.92 4.79
CA GLU A 45 -6.78 2.11 4.02
C GLU A 45 -7.40 3.39 4.59
N MET A 46 -7.43 3.47 5.92
CA MET A 46 -7.97 4.61 6.66
C MET A 46 -7.06 4.96 7.82
N LEU A 47 -6.97 6.25 8.16
CA LEU A 47 -6.36 6.70 9.41
C LEU A 47 -7.43 6.83 10.50
N LEU A 48 -7.21 6.22 11.67
CA LEU A 48 -8.16 6.16 12.78
C LEU A 48 -7.86 7.27 13.79
N HIS A 49 -8.70 8.30 13.82
CA HIS A 49 -8.55 9.43 14.75
C HIS A 49 -9.81 10.30 14.79
N ASP A 50 -9.91 11.28 15.69
CA ASP A 50 -11.03 12.26 15.73
C ASP A 50 -10.57 13.72 15.67
N TYR A 51 -9.58 13.97 14.81
CA TYR A 51 -9.03 15.29 14.52
C TYR A 51 -8.50 16.02 15.77
N GLU A 52 -7.82 15.27 16.63
CA GLU A 52 -7.15 15.78 17.81
C GLU A 52 -6.15 16.89 17.44
N ASP A 53 -5.91 17.85 18.35
CA ASP A 53 -5.09 19.05 18.09
C ASP A 53 -3.62 18.77 17.71
N TRP A 54 -3.16 17.52 17.86
CA TRP A 54 -1.84 17.03 17.49
C TRP A 54 -1.83 16.23 16.18
N ILE A 55 -2.92 16.26 15.42
CA ILE A 55 -3.07 15.60 14.13
C ILE A 55 -3.24 16.65 13.04
N TRP A 56 -2.30 16.66 12.10
CA TRP A 56 -2.27 17.62 11.01
C TRP A 56 -2.44 16.92 9.66
N PRO A 57 -3.31 17.42 8.77
CA PRO A 57 -3.39 16.91 7.41
C PRO A 57 -2.04 17.12 6.70
N SER A 58 -1.68 16.20 5.81
CA SER A 58 -0.55 16.38 4.91
C SER A 58 -0.84 17.49 3.89
N ALA A 59 0.21 18.04 3.29
CA ALA A 59 0.05 19.03 2.20
C ALA A 59 -0.46 18.39 0.89
N GLU A 60 -0.26 17.08 0.74
CA GLU A 60 -0.67 16.32 -0.44
C GLU A 60 -1.28 14.99 0.01
N SER A 61 -2.21 14.48 -0.78
CA SER A 61 -2.82 13.16 -0.58
C SER A 61 -3.02 12.45 -1.91
N GLY A 62 -3.02 11.12 -1.86
CA GLY A 62 -3.22 10.22 -3.01
C GLY A 62 -4.67 10.20 -3.50
N GLY A 63 -5.19 11.35 -3.93
CA GLY A 63 -6.56 11.52 -4.44
C GLY A 63 -7.54 12.11 -3.41
N THR A 64 -7.54 11.62 -2.17
CA THR A 64 -8.36 12.15 -1.06
C THR A 64 -7.64 12.00 0.29
N TYR A 65 -8.14 12.65 1.34
CA TYR A 65 -7.65 12.48 2.70
C TYR A 65 -8.52 11.47 3.44
N THR A 66 -7.99 10.28 3.68
CA THR A 66 -8.71 9.20 4.36
C THR A 66 -8.66 9.38 5.86
N ARG A 67 -9.84 9.29 6.47
CA ARG A 67 -10.01 9.28 7.92
C ARG A 67 -11.21 8.44 8.28
N ALA A 68 -11.07 7.58 9.28
CA ALA A 68 -12.18 6.85 9.88
C ALA A 68 -12.26 7.15 11.38
N PRO A 69 -13.47 7.17 11.97
CA PRO A 69 -13.60 7.20 13.41
C PRO A 69 -13.09 5.86 14.02
N PRO A 70 -12.42 5.87 15.18
CA PRO A 70 -11.81 4.67 15.75
C PRO A 70 -12.74 3.46 15.95
N TYR A 71 -14.05 3.70 16.13
CA TYR A 71 -15.03 2.60 16.28
C TYR A 71 -15.10 1.67 15.05
N ILE A 72 -14.56 2.07 13.89
CA ILE A 72 -14.53 1.22 12.69
C ILE A 72 -13.70 -0.05 12.90
N ILE A 73 -12.75 -0.06 13.85
CA ILE A 73 -12.06 -1.31 14.21
C ILE A 73 -13.06 -2.34 14.73
N ASP A 74 -14.01 -1.93 15.57
CA ASP A 74 -15.03 -2.84 16.11
C ASP A 74 -15.96 -3.37 15.02
N GLU A 75 -16.23 -2.58 13.99
CA GLU A 75 -17.03 -2.98 12.83
C GLU A 75 -16.30 -4.01 11.95
N LEU A 76 -15.01 -3.79 11.70
CA LEU A 76 -14.15 -4.74 10.98
C LEU A 76 -13.98 -6.06 11.76
N LYS A 77 -13.76 -5.98 13.08
CA LYS A 77 -13.72 -7.15 13.96
C LYS A 77 -15.06 -7.85 14.03
N TRP A 78 -16.16 -7.11 14.07
CA TRP A 78 -17.50 -7.69 13.96
C TRP A 78 -17.65 -8.45 12.65
N MET A 79 -17.22 -7.92 11.51
CA MET A 79 -17.22 -8.66 10.23
C MET A 79 -16.38 -9.94 10.25
N GLY A 80 -15.37 -10.01 11.13
CA GLY A 80 -14.51 -11.18 11.32
C GLY A 80 -13.05 -10.93 10.97
N TYR A 81 -12.67 -9.72 10.57
CA TYR A 81 -11.27 -9.39 10.27
C TYR A 81 -10.44 -9.21 11.55
N ASP A 82 -9.23 -9.75 11.51
CA ASP A 82 -8.28 -9.73 12.63
C ASP A 82 -6.81 -9.58 12.19
N ILE A 83 -6.59 -9.32 10.90
CA ILE A 83 -5.29 -9.02 10.30
C ILE A 83 -5.42 -7.80 9.37
N PHE A 84 -4.61 -6.77 9.58
CA PHE A 84 -4.67 -5.52 8.80
C PHE A 84 -3.32 -5.10 8.22
N SER A 85 -3.28 -4.79 6.93
CA SER A 85 -2.20 -3.97 6.37
C SER A 85 -2.44 -2.50 6.69
N THR A 86 -1.39 -1.79 7.07
CA THR A 86 -1.39 -0.31 7.20
C THR A 86 -0.44 0.38 6.22
N ALA A 87 0.28 -0.38 5.39
CA ALA A 87 1.15 0.17 4.34
C ALA A 87 0.34 0.42 3.07
N ASN A 88 0.00 1.68 2.81
CA ASN A 88 -0.73 2.11 1.62
C ASN A 88 -0.43 3.59 1.32
N ASN A 89 -0.92 4.10 0.20
CA ASN A 89 -0.74 5.50 -0.20
C ASN A 89 -1.31 6.51 0.82
N HIS A 90 -2.23 6.08 1.68
CA HIS A 90 -2.96 6.90 2.62
C HIS A 90 -2.40 6.89 4.06
N SER A 91 -1.36 6.10 4.34
CA SER A 91 -0.77 5.96 5.69
C SER A 91 -0.33 7.29 6.35
N LEU A 92 -0.14 8.35 5.56
CA LEU A 92 0.34 9.66 6.04
C LEU A 92 -0.57 10.84 5.63
N ASP A 93 -1.83 10.59 5.27
CA ASP A 93 -2.79 11.68 4.94
C ASP A 93 -2.97 12.68 6.10
N TYR A 94 -2.75 12.22 7.33
CA TYR A 94 -2.74 13.04 8.55
C TYR A 94 -1.39 12.98 9.28
N LEU A 95 -0.31 12.86 8.49
CA LEU A 95 1.08 12.85 8.92
C LEU A 95 1.32 11.85 10.08
N TYR A 96 2.30 12.14 10.93
CA TYR A 96 2.69 11.25 12.02
C TYR A 96 1.59 11.12 13.08
N GLY A 97 0.78 12.16 13.29
CA GLY A 97 -0.33 12.12 14.24
C GLY A 97 -1.36 11.06 13.86
N GLY A 98 -1.84 11.07 12.61
CA GLY A 98 -2.77 10.06 12.11
C GLY A 98 -2.14 8.66 12.08
N LEU A 99 -0.88 8.54 11.66
CA LEU A 99 -0.16 7.26 11.66
C LEU A 99 -0.10 6.65 13.07
N PHE A 100 0.37 7.41 14.07
CA PHE A 100 0.51 6.88 15.42
C PHE A 100 -0.84 6.65 16.09
N SER A 101 -1.82 7.54 15.91
CA SER A 101 -3.18 7.32 16.40
C SER A 101 -3.77 6.01 15.87
N THR A 102 -3.58 5.73 14.58
CA THR A 102 -4.05 4.48 13.96
C THR A 102 -3.41 3.26 14.61
N ARG A 103 -2.08 3.27 14.77
CA ARG A 103 -1.35 2.18 15.43
C ARG A 103 -1.82 1.95 16.86
N ASP A 104 -1.93 3.02 17.65
CA ASP A 104 -2.33 2.94 19.05
C ASP A 104 -3.73 2.31 19.19
N HIS A 105 -4.67 2.67 18.32
CA HIS A 105 -6.01 2.07 18.32
C HIS A 105 -6.00 0.59 17.90
N LEU A 106 -5.19 0.21 16.91
CA LEU A 106 -5.05 -1.18 16.47
C LEU A 106 -4.37 -2.06 17.52
N ASP A 107 -3.35 -1.54 18.19
CA ASP A 107 -2.66 -2.19 19.31
C ASP A 107 -3.61 -2.38 20.49
N ALA A 108 -4.36 -1.33 20.86
CA ALA A 108 -5.37 -1.41 21.93
C ALA A 108 -6.50 -2.41 21.62
N ALA A 109 -6.80 -2.63 20.34
CA ALA A 109 -7.79 -3.59 19.88
C ALA A 109 -7.24 -5.02 19.72
N GLU A 110 -5.95 -5.24 20.00
CA GLU A 110 -5.22 -6.51 19.86
C GLU A 110 -5.36 -7.13 18.45
N VAL A 111 -5.34 -6.27 17.43
CA VAL A 111 -5.39 -6.71 16.03
C VAL A 111 -3.97 -6.90 15.50
N LEU A 112 -3.75 -7.96 14.71
CA LEU A 112 -2.47 -8.12 14.03
C LEU A 112 -2.37 -7.08 12.91
N HIS A 113 -1.45 -6.12 13.00
CA HIS A 113 -1.22 -5.13 11.95
C HIS A 113 0.26 -4.94 11.64
N SER A 114 0.58 -4.55 10.41
CA SER A 114 1.96 -4.28 10.00
C SER A 114 2.04 -3.23 8.88
N GLY A 115 3.26 -2.77 8.58
CA GLY A 115 3.53 -1.95 7.39
C GLY A 115 3.72 -0.46 7.63
N THR A 116 3.51 0.02 8.86
CA THR A 116 3.90 1.36 9.31
C THR A 116 4.81 1.26 10.53
N GLY A 117 5.48 2.35 10.91
CA GLY A 117 6.34 2.36 12.11
C GLY A 117 6.96 3.73 12.38
N LYS A 118 7.66 3.86 13.52
CA LYS A 118 8.41 5.08 13.86
C LYS A 118 9.69 5.26 13.05
N ASP A 119 10.15 4.20 12.41
CA ASP A 119 11.30 4.14 11.53
C ASP A 119 11.16 2.97 10.54
N LEU A 120 12.12 2.84 9.63
CA LEU A 120 12.09 1.81 8.59
C LEU A 120 12.23 0.39 9.14
N ALA A 121 12.94 0.21 10.26
CA ALA A 121 13.10 -1.10 10.88
C ALA A 121 11.77 -1.59 11.46
N GLU A 122 11.05 -0.73 12.18
CA GLU A 122 9.72 -1.05 12.70
C GLU A 122 8.69 -1.24 11.58
N ALA A 123 8.72 -0.38 10.53
CA ALA A 123 7.77 -0.52 9.42
C ALA A 123 7.94 -1.85 8.66
N ARG A 124 9.18 -2.34 8.52
CA ARG A 124 9.50 -3.63 7.88
C ARG A 124 9.30 -4.84 8.78
N ALA A 125 9.29 -4.65 10.09
CA ALA A 125 9.26 -5.75 11.04
C ALA A 125 8.01 -6.61 10.83
N PRO A 126 8.16 -7.96 10.83
CA PRO A 126 7.00 -8.82 10.88
C PRO A 126 6.25 -8.62 12.18
N ALA A 127 4.93 -8.47 12.08
CA ALA A 127 4.05 -8.55 13.23
C ALA A 127 3.58 -9.99 13.41
N TYR A 128 3.36 -10.44 14.65
CA TYR A 128 3.01 -11.82 14.97
C TYR A 128 1.76 -11.90 15.84
N LYS A 129 0.95 -12.94 15.63
CA LYS A 129 -0.16 -13.29 16.52
C LYS A 129 -0.38 -14.81 16.55
N GLU A 130 -0.73 -15.32 17.72
CA GLU A 130 -1.01 -16.73 17.95
C GLU A 130 -2.47 -17.06 17.62
N TYR A 131 -2.64 -18.10 16.79
CA TYR A 131 -3.93 -18.71 16.50
C TYR A 131 -3.89 -20.21 16.87
N PRO A 132 -5.04 -20.87 17.08
CA PRO A 132 -5.09 -22.32 17.32
C PRO A 132 -4.36 -23.17 16.27
N GLN A 133 -4.28 -22.67 15.04
CA GLN A 133 -3.68 -23.30 13.86
C GLN A 133 -2.17 -23.04 13.75
N GLY A 134 -1.62 -22.17 14.59
CA GLY A 134 -0.21 -21.79 14.60
C GLY A 134 0.00 -20.28 14.73
N ARG A 135 1.26 -19.88 14.83
CA ARG A 135 1.63 -18.46 14.82
C ARG A 135 1.58 -17.94 13.39
N VAL A 136 0.89 -16.82 13.19
CA VAL A 136 0.81 -16.11 11.91
C VAL A 136 1.69 -14.87 11.98
N ALA A 137 2.46 -14.62 10.92
CA ALA A 137 3.20 -13.39 10.71
C ALA A 137 2.60 -12.58 9.55
N LEU A 138 2.56 -11.26 9.69
CA LEU A 138 2.22 -10.33 8.63
C LEU A 138 3.40 -9.38 8.37
N ILE A 139 3.75 -9.23 7.09
CA ILE A 139 4.58 -8.13 6.60
C ILE A 139 3.77 -7.39 5.52
N SER A 140 3.77 -6.07 5.57
CA SER A 140 3.06 -5.22 4.62
C SER A 140 4.00 -4.16 4.06
N ALA A 141 3.88 -3.87 2.76
CA ALA A 141 4.61 -2.81 2.09
C ALA A 141 3.72 -2.07 1.08
N SER A 142 4.17 -0.89 0.65
CA SER A 142 3.56 -0.17 -0.47
C SER A 142 4.62 0.23 -1.49
N SER A 143 4.28 0.25 -2.78
CA SER A 143 5.06 0.89 -3.85
C SER A 143 4.52 2.27 -4.24
N SER A 144 3.23 2.50 -4.00
CA SER A 144 2.54 3.73 -4.37
C SER A 144 2.24 4.58 -3.14
N TYR A 145 2.90 5.73 -3.03
CA TYR A 145 2.77 6.64 -1.89
C TYR A 145 3.40 8.00 -2.18
N ALA A 146 3.01 9.02 -1.43
CA ALA A 146 3.65 10.33 -1.49
C ALA A 146 5.11 10.25 -0.99
N SER A 147 6.03 11.02 -1.57
CA SER A 147 7.47 10.89 -1.29
C SER A 147 7.87 11.02 0.18
N PHE A 148 7.09 11.75 0.98
CA PHE A 148 7.25 11.93 2.43
C PHE A 148 6.67 10.77 3.26
N GLY A 149 5.86 9.90 2.66
CA GLY A 149 5.17 8.80 3.31
C GLY A 149 6.08 7.63 3.72
N ARG A 150 7.24 7.48 3.07
CA ARG A 150 8.15 6.37 3.35
C ARG A 150 8.88 6.52 4.68
N ALA A 151 8.88 5.43 5.47
CA ALA A 151 9.73 5.31 6.63
C ALA A 151 11.23 5.42 6.24
N GLY A 152 12.06 5.84 7.19
CA GLY A 152 13.50 6.00 6.99
C GLY A 152 14.31 5.38 8.12
N ASP A 153 15.48 4.85 7.80
CA ASP A 153 16.40 4.28 8.78
C ASP A 153 16.86 5.33 9.80
N ALA A 154 17.04 4.87 11.04
CA ALA A 154 17.78 5.63 12.03
C ALA A 154 19.28 5.58 11.71
N ARG A 155 19.99 6.65 12.09
CA ARG A 155 21.46 6.67 12.14
C ARG A 155 21.89 6.66 13.61
N ARG A 156 23.16 6.34 13.86
CA ARG A 156 23.77 6.38 15.19
C ARG A 156 23.47 7.64 16.03
N ASP A 157 23.20 8.79 15.42
CA ASP A 157 22.94 10.06 16.12
C ASP A 157 21.62 10.74 15.73
N LEU A 158 20.77 10.07 14.96
CA LEU A 158 19.48 10.62 14.54
C LEU A 158 18.45 9.51 14.44
N GLN A 159 17.28 9.74 15.04
CA GLN A 159 16.15 8.83 14.95
C GLN A 159 15.73 8.60 13.49
N GLY A 160 15.11 7.46 13.22
CA GLY A 160 14.53 7.18 11.92
C GLY A 160 13.34 8.09 11.64
N ARG A 161 12.87 8.05 10.40
CA ARG A 161 11.68 8.79 9.97
C ARG A 161 10.45 7.87 10.07
N PRO A 162 9.38 8.27 10.77
CA PRO A 162 8.14 7.52 10.77
C PRO A 162 7.52 7.44 9.38
N GLY A 163 6.85 6.32 9.08
CA GLY A 163 6.11 6.17 7.84
C GLY A 163 5.78 4.72 7.52
N LEU A 164 5.42 4.47 6.27
CA LEU A 164 5.14 3.13 5.75
C LEU A 164 6.41 2.40 5.28
N ASN A 165 6.34 1.08 5.21
CA ASN A 165 7.36 0.22 4.63
C ASN A 165 7.37 0.31 3.09
N PRO A 166 8.42 0.87 2.49
CA PRO A 166 8.48 1.08 1.05
C PRO A 166 8.96 -0.17 0.30
N LEU A 167 8.37 -0.38 -0.88
CA LEU A 167 8.94 -1.12 -2.01
C LEU A 167 9.09 -0.16 -3.19
N ARG A 168 10.15 0.66 -3.18
CA ARG A 168 10.40 1.59 -4.30
C ARG A 168 10.56 0.85 -5.62
N VAL A 169 10.23 1.54 -6.71
CA VAL A 169 10.33 1.02 -8.08
C VAL A 169 11.43 1.76 -8.83
N GLU A 170 12.27 1.01 -9.52
CA GLU A 170 13.16 1.54 -10.55
C GLU A 170 12.47 1.38 -11.90
N THR A 171 12.28 2.50 -12.61
CA THR A 171 11.63 2.54 -13.93
C THR A 171 12.62 3.01 -14.98
N TRP A 172 12.62 2.36 -16.13
CA TRP A 172 13.36 2.82 -17.31
C TRP A 172 12.58 2.55 -18.59
N TRP A 173 12.92 3.28 -19.63
CA TRP A 173 12.34 3.18 -20.95
C TRP A 173 13.39 2.64 -21.91
N THR A 174 13.12 1.52 -22.55
CA THR A 174 13.92 1.06 -23.67
C THR A 174 13.43 1.77 -24.94
N VAL A 175 14.34 2.38 -25.69
CA VAL A 175 14.04 3.14 -26.91
C VAL A 175 15.00 2.78 -28.04
N LYS A 176 14.61 3.05 -29.30
CA LYS A 176 15.52 2.96 -30.44
C LYS A 176 16.51 4.13 -30.44
N GLU A 177 17.64 3.97 -31.12
CA GLU A 177 18.69 5.00 -31.25
C GLU A 177 18.11 6.32 -31.76
N GLU A 178 17.26 6.30 -32.80
CA GLU A 178 16.71 7.52 -33.40
C GLU A 178 15.77 8.28 -32.43
N THR A 179 15.11 7.54 -31.53
CA THR A 179 14.29 8.14 -30.48
C THR A 179 15.15 8.84 -29.43
N LEU A 180 16.29 8.24 -29.07
CA LEU A 180 17.23 8.85 -28.14
C LEU A 180 17.86 10.12 -28.72
N GLU A 181 18.22 10.12 -30.01
CA GLU A 181 18.69 11.32 -30.72
C GLU A 181 17.64 12.44 -30.69
N THR A 182 16.36 12.09 -30.87
CA THR A 182 15.24 13.04 -30.77
C THR A 182 15.13 13.64 -29.36
N ILE A 183 15.27 12.82 -28.31
CA ILE A 183 15.25 13.29 -26.92
C ILE A 183 16.39 14.28 -26.66
N LYS A 184 17.62 13.97 -27.11
CA LYS A 184 18.77 14.86 -26.98
C LYS A 184 18.56 16.18 -27.71
N GLY A 185 17.98 16.14 -28.92
CA GLY A 185 17.62 17.35 -29.68
C GLY A 185 16.57 18.20 -28.94
N LEU A 186 15.62 17.58 -28.25
CA LEU A 186 14.63 18.29 -27.43
C LEU A 186 15.28 18.94 -26.20
N GLU A 187 16.22 18.26 -25.54
CA GLU A 187 16.97 18.82 -24.41
C GLU A 187 17.70 20.10 -24.81
N GLU A 188 18.40 20.08 -25.94
CA GLU A 188 19.09 21.24 -26.49
C GLU A 188 18.11 22.35 -26.85
N ALA A 189 17.05 22.03 -27.60
CA ALA A 189 16.08 23.02 -28.08
C ALA A 189 15.32 23.72 -26.94
N LEU A 190 15.06 23.00 -25.84
CA LEU A 190 14.38 23.54 -24.65
C LEU A 190 15.34 24.16 -23.64
N GLY A 191 16.66 24.02 -23.85
CA GLY A 191 17.67 24.47 -22.89
C GLY A 191 17.56 23.76 -21.54
N ILE A 192 17.18 22.48 -21.54
CA ILE A 192 17.08 21.68 -20.32
C ILE A 192 18.50 21.48 -19.77
N PRO A 193 18.76 21.80 -18.49
CA PRO A 193 20.07 21.61 -17.90
C PRO A 193 20.52 20.15 -17.99
N GLU A 194 21.75 19.92 -18.45
CA GLU A 194 22.34 18.58 -18.48
C GLU A 194 22.41 18.01 -17.06
N LEU A 195 21.87 16.79 -16.90
CA LEU A 195 22.02 16.01 -15.69
C LEU A 195 23.32 15.20 -15.76
N VAL A 196 23.84 14.78 -14.61
CA VAL A 196 24.94 13.80 -14.57
C VAL A 196 24.42 12.49 -15.15
N GLN A 197 24.93 12.12 -16.32
CA GLN A 197 24.49 10.94 -17.04
C GLN A 197 25.18 9.67 -16.50
N PRO A 198 24.44 8.56 -16.31
CA PRO A 198 25.04 7.25 -16.05
C PRO A 198 25.74 6.70 -17.31
N GLU A 199 26.68 5.77 -17.14
CA GLU A 199 27.43 5.20 -18.28
C GLU A 199 26.55 4.39 -19.24
N ASP A 200 25.50 3.75 -18.73
CA ASP A 200 24.65 2.79 -19.44
C ASP A 200 23.29 3.35 -19.88
N ALA A 201 23.03 4.64 -19.68
CA ALA A 201 21.72 5.22 -19.96
C ALA A 201 21.75 6.74 -20.14
N HIS A 202 20.62 7.29 -20.60
CA HIS A 202 20.37 8.71 -20.72
C HIS A 202 19.23 9.14 -19.80
N LEU A 203 19.45 10.19 -19.02
CA LEU A 203 18.46 10.81 -18.14
C LEU A 203 17.88 12.04 -18.81
N PHE A 204 16.57 12.00 -19.04
CA PHE A 204 15.78 13.12 -19.55
C PHE A 204 14.62 13.40 -18.60
N LEU A 205 14.52 14.62 -18.07
CA LEU A 205 13.50 15.02 -17.08
C LEU A 205 13.36 14.02 -15.90
N ARG A 206 14.50 13.48 -15.43
CA ARG A 206 14.61 12.48 -14.35
C ARG A 206 14.06 11.08 -14.70
N GLN A 207 13.76 10.80 -15.95
CA GLN A 207 13.42 9.47 -16.46
C GLN A 207 14.66 8.82 -17.09
N LYS A 208 14.84 7.50 -16.89
CA LYS A 208 15.96 6.73 -17.44
C LYS A 208 15.58 6.14 -18.80
N PHE A 209 16.40 6.38 -19.82
CA PHE A 209 16.26 5.84 -21.17
C PHE A 209 17.47 4.98 -21.52
N VAL A 210 17.23 3.81 -22.10
CA VAL A 210 18.25 2.84 -22.52
C VAL A 210 18.02 2.48 -23.98
N VAL A 211 19.09 2.39 -24.78
CA VAL A 211 18.96 1.95 -26.17
C VAL A 211 18.81 0.43 -26.20
N GLY A 212 17.80 -0.07 -26.91
CA GLY A 212 17.58 -1.51 -27.05
C GLY A 212 16.46 -1.88 -28.00
N ASP A 213 16.29 -3.18 -28.22
CA ASP A 213 15.31 -3.66 -29.18
C ASP A 213 13.90 -3.84 -28.61
N ASP A 214 13.81 -4.14 -27.31
CA ASP A 214 12.57 -4.36 -26.58
C ASP A 214 11.95 -3.03 -26.12
N VAL A 215 11.38 -2.28 -27.06
CA VAL A 215 10.89 -0.92 -26.80
C VAL A 215 9.71 -0.94 -25.84
N GLY A 216 9.81 -0.18 -24.74
CA GLY A 216 8.76 -0.14 -23.73
C GLY A 216 9.21 0.45 -22.40
N MET A 217 8.27 0.52 -21.46
CA MET A 217 8.56 0.84 -20.06
C MET A 217 8.81 -0.46 -19.31
N HIS A 218 9.89 -0.49 -18.54
CA HIS A 218 10.24 -1.62 -17.70
C HIS A 218 10.37 -1.17 -16.25
N THR A 219 10.14 -2.12 -15.34
CA THR A 219 10.17 -1.83 -13.91
C THR A 219 10.83 -2.96 -13.14
N LYS A 220 11.59 -2.62 -12.11
CA LYS A 220 12.09 -3.60 -11.15
C LYS A 220 12.05 -3.06 -9.73
N PRO A 221 12.03 -3.93 -8.71
CA PRO A 221 12.07 -3.47 -7.33
C PRO A 221 13.40 -2.77 -7.05
N HIS A 222 13.36 -1.68 -6.29
CA HIS A 222 14.58 -1.06 -5.77
C HIS A 222 15.32 -2.08 -4.90
N LYS A 223 16.58 -2.34 -5.22
CA LYS A 223 17.36 -3.45 -4.65
C LYS A 223 17.34 -3.48 -3.11
N GLY A 224 17.61 -2.35 -2.45
CA GLY A 224 17.66 -2.30 -0.99
C GLY A 224 16.30 -2.46 -0.30
N ASP A 225 15.20 -2.14 -0.99
CA ASP A 225 13.85 -2.33 -0.43
C ASP A 225 13.41 -3.79 -0.61
N MET A 226 13.72 -4.38 -1.77
CA MET A 226 13.55 -5.80 -2.02
C MET A 226 14.31 -6.64 -0.99
N GLU A 227 15.61 -6.40 -0.81
CA GLU A 227 16.44 -7.16 0.12
C GLU A 227 15.93 -7.06 1.56
N GLY A 228 15.55 -5.86 2.03
CA GLY A 228 15.04 -5.66 3.40
C GLY A 228 13.68 -6.34 3.65
N ASN A 229 12.77 -6.33 2.66
CA ASN A 229 11.51 -7.06 2.77
C ASN A 229 11.71 -8.59 2.73
N LEU A 230 12.57 -9.09 1.84
CA LEU A 230 12.90 -10.52 1.77
C LEU A 230 13.64 -11.01 3.02
N GLU A 231 14.45 -10.17 3.66
CA GLU A 231 15.02 -10.46 4.99
C GLU A 231 13.93 -10.63 6.05
N SER A 232 12.97 -9.71 6.10
CA SER A 232 11.84 -9.77 7.04
C SER A 232 10.97 -11.01 6.84
N ILE A 233 10.71 -11.40 5.59
CA ILE A 233 10.02 -12.65 5.26
C ILE A 233 10.81 -13.87 5.76
N ARG A 234 12.13 -13.92 5.50
CA ARG A 234 12.99 -15.03 5.93
C ARG A 234 13.10 -15.14 7.44
N ASP A 235 13.08 -14.01 8.15
CA ASP A 235 13.05 -14.00 9.61
C ASP A 235 11.70 -14.53 10.14
N ALA A 236 10.59 -14.02 9.60
CA ALA A 236 9.24 -14.49 9.93
C ALA A 236 9.06 -15.99 9.69
N ALA A 237 9.61 -16.53 8.60
CA ALA A 237 9.53 -17.95 8.27
C ALA A 237 10.24 -18.86 9.29
N LYS A 238 11.11 -18.33 10.15
CA LYS A 238 11.75 -19.08 11.26
C LYS A 238 10.93 -19.05 12.54
N LEU A 239 10.06 -18.07 12.71
CA LEU A 239 9.34 -17.80 13.96
C LEU A 239 7.84 -18.06 13.87
N ALA A 240 7.27 -18.11 12.66
CA ALA A 240 5.85 -18.33 12.41
C ALA A 240 5.60 -19.62 11.62
N ASP A 241 4.40 -20.17 11.82
CA ASP A 241 3.90 -21.30 11.04
C ASP A 241 3.32 -20.86 9.69
N TRP A 242 2.80 -19.63 9.64
CA TRP A 242 2.17 -19.03 8.48
C TRP A 242 2.70 -17.61 8.30
N VAL A 243 3.07 -17.25 7.08
CA VAL A 243 3.66 -15.93 6.75
C VAL A 243 2.85 -15.32 5.63
N LEU A 244 2.25 -14.16 5.86
CA LEU A 244 1.50 -13.40 4.88
C LEU A 244 2.33 -12.18 4.47
N PHE A 245 2.44 -11.93 3.18
CA PHE A 245 2.97 -10.68 2.66
C PHE A 245 1.86 -9.91 1.96
N SER A 246 1.68 -8.63 2.28
CA SER A 246 0.74 -7.72 1.62
C SER A 246 1.49 -6.60 0.90
N LEU A 247 1.06 -6.29 -0.33
CA LEU A 247 1.60 -5.19 -1.13
C LEU A 247 0.47 -4.29 -1.64
N HIS A 248 0.51 -3.02 -1.24
CA HIS A 248 -0.29 -1.97 -1.85
C HIS A 248 0.43 -1.37 -3.06
N ALA A 249 -0.12 -1.52 -4.27
CA ALA A 249 0.51 -1.08 -5.52
C ALA A 249 -0.50 -0.62 -6.56
N HIS A 250 -0.28 0.56 -7.15
CA HIS A 250 -1.12 1.13 -8.22
C HIS A 250 -0.54 0.87 -9.60
N GLU A 251 0.73 0.50 -9.67
CA GLU A 251 1.48 0.36 -10.91
C GLU A 251 0.97 -0.82 -11.75
N GLY A 252 0.91 -0.61 -13.06
CA GLY A 252 0.53 -1.63 -14.05
C GLY A 252 1.33 -1.43 -15.33
N LEU A 253 1.15 -2.32 -16.32
CA LEU A 253 1.82 -2.15 -17.61
C LEU A 253 1.33 -0.90 -18.34
N PRO A 254 2.18 -0.26 -19.17
CA PRO A 254 1.72 0.79 -20.08
C PRO A 254 0.62 0.26 -20.99
N HIS A 255 -0.43 1.05 -21.20
CA HIS A 255 -1.60 0.72 -22.05
C HIS A 255 -2.47 -0.46 -21.60
N ASP A 256 -2.06 -1.23 -20.60
CA ASP A 256 -2.87 -2.29 -19.97
C ASP A 256 -2.65 -2.30 -18.45
N ARG A 257 -3.39 -1.44 -17.75
CA ARG A 257 -3.26 -1.29 -16.30
C ARG A 257 -3.84 -2.47 -15.51
N GLU A 258 -4.63 -3.33 -16.15
CA GLU A 258 -5.15 -4.57 -15.54
C GLU A 258 -4.02 -5.60 -15.34
N GLN A 259 -2.93 -5.48 -16.11
CA GLN A 259 -1.73 -6.27 -15.86
C GLN A 259 -0.83 -5.59 -14.81
N PRO A 260 -0.32 -6.35 -13.82
CA PRO A 260 0.63 -5.81 -12.87
C PRO A 260 1.93 -5.38 -13.56
N ALA A 261 2.61 -4.37 -13.03
CA ALA A 261 3.93 -4.00 -13.49
C ALA A 261 4.96 -5.10 -13.19
N GLU A 262 5.99 -5.24 -14.04
CA GLU A 262 7.01 -6.29 -13.96
C GLU A 262 7.64 -6.45 -12.56
N PHE A 263 7.85 -5.34 -11.84
CA PHE A 263 8.42 -5.39 -10.49
C PHE A 263 7.51 -6.09 -9.47
N ILE A 264 6.19 -5.99 -9.63
CA ILE A 264 5.21 -6.61 -8.74
C ILE A 264 5.30 -8.13 -8.91
N GLU A 265 5.30 -8.61 -10.16
CA GLU A 265 5.47 -10.05 -10.44
C GLU A 265 6.81 -10.58 -9.93
N THR A 266 7.89 -9.84 -10.19
CA THR A 266 9.24 -10.20 -9.73
C THR A 266 9.26 -10.33 -8.21
N PHE A 267 8.78 -9.31 -7.49
CA PHE A 267 8.82 -9.28 -6.04
C PHE A 267 7.86 -10.32 -5.42
N ALA A 268 6.66 -10.52 -5.98
CA ALA A 268 5.70 -11.48 -5.46
C ALA A 268 6.24 -12.93 -5.51
N ARG A 269 6.89 -13.30 -6.62
CA ARG A 269 7.53 -14.62 -6.77
C ARG A 269 8.68 -14.79 -5.79
N GLU A 270 9.54 -13.77 -5.66
CA GLU A 270 10.67 -13.77 -4.71
C GLU A 270 10.20 -13.81 -3.25
N ALA A 271 9.08 -13.16 -2.91
CA ALA A 271 8.49 -13.21 -1.58
C ALA A 271 8.01 -14.63 -1.21
N ILE A 272 7.38 -15.33 -2.15
CA ILE A 272 6.98 -16.74 -2.00
C ILE A 272 8.21 -17.63 -1.80
N ASP A 273 9.25 -17.42 -2.61
CA ASP A 273 10.51 -18.18 -2.56
C ASP A 273 11.27 -17.93 -1.24
N ALA A 274 11.18 -16.71 -0.70
CA ALA A 274 11.78 -16.34 0.58
C ALA A 274 11.07 -16.92 1.81
N GLY A 275 9.84 -17.42 1.66
CA GLY A 275 9.12 -18.10 2.74
C GLY A 275 7.69 -17.61 3.00
N ALA A 276 7.17 -16.64 2.25
CA ALA A 276 5.77 -16.27 2.35
C ALA A 276 4.88 -17.47 1.96
N HIS A 277 3.74 -17.62 2.63
CA HIS A 277 2.72 -18.64 2.38
C HIS A 277 1.58 -18.09 1.51
N ALA A 278 1.39 -16.78 1.48
CA ALA A 278 0.53 -16.08 0.55
C ALA A 278 1.08 -14.68 0.26
N PHE A 279 0.90 -14.21 -0.97
CA PHE A 279 1.14 -12.83 -1.36
C PHE A 279 -0.22 -12.17 -1.70
N ILE A 280 -0.52 -11.04 -1.06
CA ILE A 280 -1.82 -10.38 -1.13
C ILE A 280 -1.63 -8.96 -1.67
N GLY A 281 -1.82 -8.79 -2.97
CA GLY A 281 -1.83 -7.49 -3.65
C GLY A 281 -3.17 -6.77 -3.52
N HIS A 282 -3.13 -5.45 -3.45
CA HIS A 282 -4.29 -4.54 -3.41
C HIS A 282 -3.85 -3.10 -3.78
N GLY A 283 -4.74 -2.11 -3.71
CA GLY A 283 -4.48 -0.70 -4.04
C GLY A 283 -4.76 -0.31 -5.49
N HIS A 284 -4.84 -1.25 -6.43
CA HIS A 284 -5.19 -0.94 -7.82
C HIS A 284 -6.68 -0.57 -7.99
N HIS A 285 -7.53 -0.83 -6.98
CA HIS A 285 -8.99 -0.69 -7.01
C HIS A 285 -9.70 -1.50 -8.12
N ALA A 286 -8.99 -2.47 -8.71
CA ALA A 286 -9.53 -3.46 -9.62
C ALA A 286 -8.88 -4.82 -9.36
N MET A 287 -9.60 -5.88 -9.70
CA MET A 287 -9.10 -7.25 -9.57
C MET A 287 -8.02 -7.52 -10.61
N ARG A 288 -6.91 -8.16 -10.19
CA ARG A 288 -5.89 -8.66 -11.12
C ARG A 288 -5.78 -10.19 -11.04
N GLY A 289 -4.97 -10.75 -11.92
CA GLY A 289 -4.76 -12.20 -12.03
C GLY A 289 -4.28 -12.86 -10.72
N ILE A 290 -4.39 -14.18 -10.69
CA ILE A 290 -3.93 -15.03 -9.58
C ILE A 290 -2.88 -15.99 -10.13
N GLU A 291 -1.77 -16.14 -9.43
CA GLU A 291 -0.73 -17.15 -9.70
C GLU A 291 -0.66 -18.13 -8.53
N ILE A 292 -0.50 -19.43 -8.81
CA ILE A 292 -0.18 -20.44 -7.80
C ILE A 292 1.26 -20.88 -8.00
N ARG A 293 2.12 -20.56 -7.03
CA ARG A 293 3.55 -20.88 -7.05
C ARG A 293 3.88 -21.82 -5.89
N ASP A 294 4.37 -23.02 -6.20
CA ASP A 294 4.65 -24.07 -5.21
C ASP A 294 3.48 -24.36 -4.24
N GLY A 295 2.26 -24.29 -4.76
CA GLY A 295 1.02 -24.50 -3.98
C GLY A 295 0.63 -23.33 -3.08
N LYS A 296 1.31 -22.18 -3.19
CA LYS A 296 1.02 -20.95 -2.45
C LYS A 296 0.40 -19.90 -3.38
N PRO A 297 -0.67 -19.20 -2.95
CA PRO A 297 -1.34 -18.22 -3.78
C PRO A 297 -0.62 -16.87 -3.82
N ILE A 298 -0.61 -16.27 -5.00
CA ILE A 298 -0.25 -14.88 -5.27
C ILE A 298 -1.50 -14.21 -5.86
N PHE A 299 -2.07 -13.25 -5.13
CA PHE A 299 -3.11 -12.37 -5.62
C PHE A 299 -2.46 -11.08 -6.08
N TYR A 300 -2.53 -10.74 -7.37
CA TYR A 300 -1.89 -9.50 -7.86
C TYR A 300 -2.68 -8.23 -7.51
N SER A 301 -4.00 -8.36 -7.29
CA SER A 301 -4.85 -7.33 -6.69
C SER A 301 -6.20 -7.95 -6.32
N LEU A 302 -6.66 -7.73 -5.09
CA LEU A 302 -7.99 -8.11 -4.62
C LEU A 302 -9.05 -7.00 -4.78
N GLY A 303 -8.70 -5.89 -5.44
CA GLY A 303 -9.61 -4.76 -5.70
C GLY A 303 -10.19 -4.13 -4.43
N ASP A 304 -11.34 -3.49 -4.56
CA ASP A 304 -12.04 -2.88 -3.42
C ASP A 304 -12.92 -3.91 -2.68
N PHE A 305 -12.89 -3.85 -1.35
CA PHE A 305 -13.87 -4.56 -0.53
C PHE A 305 -15.09 -3.68 -0.25
N ILE A 306 -14.88 -2.61 0.53
CA ILE A 306 -15.89 -1.58 0.81
C ILE A 306 -15.19 -0.23 0.65
N PHE A 307 -15.75 0.61 -0.21
CA PHE A 307 -15.13 1.85 -0.65
C PHE A 307 -16.05 3.05 -0.35
N GLN A 308 -15.79 3.75 0.76
CA GLN A 308 -16.60 4.86 1.28
C GLN A 308 -15.81 6.17 1.32
N ASN A 309 -15.03 6.45 0.28
CA ASN A 309 -14.13 7.61 0.26
C ASN A 309 -14.83 8.99 0.07
N GLU A 310 -16.17 9.01 0.02
CA GLU A 310 -17.03 10.21 -0.12
C GLU A 310 -17.79 10.55 1.16
N THR A 311 -17.39 9.98 2.29
CA THR A 311 -18.12 10.10 3.57
C THR A 311 -17.26 10.67 4.70
N VAL A 312 -16.01 11.01 4.40
CA VAL A 312 -15.15 11.76 5.31
C VAL A 312 -15.70 13.19 5.38
N TYR A 313 -16.09 13.64 6.58
CA TYR A 313 -16.89 14.85 6.74
C TYR A 313 -16.09 16.12 7.07
N LYS A 314 -14.76 16.03 7.23
CA LYS A 314 -13.84 17.17 7.36
C LYS A 314 -12.63 16.95 6.46
N MET A 315 -12.34 17.94 5.62
CA MET A 315 -11.24 17.94 4.66
C MET A 315 -10.38 19.20 4.85
N PRO A 316 -9.06 19.15 4.55
CA PRO A 316 -8.23 20.36 4.53
C PRO A 316 -8.61 21.29 3.38
N ALA A 317 -8.24 22.57 3.49
CA ALA A 317 -8.52 23.59 2.48
C ALA A 317 -8.05 23.18 1.07
N ASP A 318 -6.88 22.56 0.98
CA ASP A 318 -6.25 22.08 -0.25
C ASP A 318 -7.16 21.11 -1.04
N PHE A 319 -8.03 20.37 -0.35
CA PHE A 319 -9.00 19.49 -1.00
C PHE A 319 -10.04 20.29 -1.79
N TYR A 320 -10.57 21.38 -1.22
CA TYR A 320 -11.54 22.25 -1.89
C TYR A 320 -10.92 22.99 -3.07
N GLU A 321 -9.70 23.50 -2.89
CA GLU A 321 -8.96 24.21 -3.93
C GLU A 321 -8.68 23.33 -5.15
N ARG A 322 -8.37 22.04 -4.93
CA ARG A 322 -8.20 21.04 -6.01
C ARG A 322 -9.41 20.96 -6.92
N TYR A 323 -10.61 21.06 -6.36
CA TYR A 323 -11.88 21.02 -7.10
C TYR A 323 -12.42 22.43 -7.43
N LYS A 324 -11.57 23.47 -7.32
CA LYS A 324 -11.89 24.87 -7.65
C LYS A 324 -13.05 25.43 -6.82
N LEU A 325 -13.21 24.96 -5.59
CA LEU A 325 -14.19 25.47 -4.63
C LEU A 325 -13.54 26.46 -3.66
N ASP A 326 -14.36 27.37 -3.10
CA ASP A 326 -13.93 28.28 -2.05
C ASP A 326 -13.69 27.50 -0.75
N PRO A 327 -12.46 27.43 -0.20
CA PRO A 327 -12.15 26.64 0.99
C PRO A 327 -12.84 27.15 2.27
N TYR A 328 -13.35 28.38 2.28
CA TYR A 328 -14.05 28.97 3.44
C TYR A 328 -15.56 28.81 3.39
N LYS A 329 -16.14 28.63 2.20
CA LYS A 329 -17.60 28.56 1.99
C LYS A 329 -18.07 27.22 1.44
N GLY A 330 -17.22 26.50 0.73
CA GLY A 330 -17.51 25.20 0.13
C GLY A 330 -17.80 24.17 1.21
N THR A 331 -18.81 23.34 0.98
CA THR A 331 -19.09 22.20 1.87
C THR A 331 -18.36 20.97 1.35
N VAL A 332 -18.09 20.01 2.25
CA VAL A 332 -17.44 18.75 1.86
C VAL A 332 -18.31 17.96 0.86
N SER A 333 -19.64 18.11 0.92
CA SER A 333 -20.57 17.55 -0.06
C SER A 333 -20.36 18.13 -1.46
N ASP A 334 -20.26 19.46 -1.57
CA ASP A 334 -20.02 20.12 -2.87
C ASP A 334 -18.68 19.65 -3.48
N ALA A 335 -17.67 19.44 -2.63
CA ALA A 335 -16.36 18.94 -3.04
C ALA A 335 -16.43 17.51 -3.59
N TYR A 336 -17.27 16.64 -3.01
CA TYR A 336 -17.49 15.30 -3.55
C TYR A 336 -18.30 15.32 -4.85
N ASP A 337 -19.34 16.16 -4.96
CA ASP A 337 -20.15 16.25 -6.19
C ASP A 337 -19.35 16.77 -7.40
N THR A 338 -18.25 17.47 -7.15
CA THR A 338 -17.37 18.03 -8.19
C THR A 338 -16.24 17.08 -8.61
N ARG A 339 -15.95 16.07 -7.79
CA ARG A 339 -14.87 15.10 -8.00
C ARG A 339 -15.23 14.11 -9.10
#